data_AF-A0A6B2L7R4-F1
#
_entry.id   AF-A0A6B2L7R4-F1
#
_cell.length_a   1.000
_cell.length_b   1.000
_cell.length_c   1.000
_cell.angle_alpha   90.00
_cell.angle_beta   90.00
_cell.angle_gamma   90.00
#
_symmetry.space_group_name_H-M   'P 1'
#
loop_
_entity.id
_entity.type
_entity.pdbx_description
1 polymer ?
#
loop_
_entity_poly.entity_id
_entity_poly.type
_entity_poly.pdbx_seq_one_letter_code
_entity_poly.pdbx_strand_id
1 'polypeptide(L)'
;MEEKVGGNEKGLLERTELQIEIQDIKVSLVRWGWKGEQQGDGSDKYLLVHGWLDNAASFEGVVGHLMRHPPFARSQLVALDLPGHGHSSHSNRTYHLVDYVQTLLRIADALGWTEFCLIGHSLGANICLLLSSTIPNRVKRLILIDSLGPFTSFSSSAHTNLQKALEWTPPPRRPRYPSLHDAAKRRSEANVVGTLDYHSAKVLTERGCQKIQSTEGHKEEYQWTYDPWLKQPAPFRFTAGGIISFIRKVECPALLILAKDGILREYGVPWVLVSLSFTPLNIVFMVIFKVVKFICLLLPGWIFKDKVYRTVAVILAYIKRIYAFRKFEIKISETGGHHLHMTQAETVARDIANWVSKYK
;
A
#
# COMPACT_ATOMS: atom_id res chain seq x y z
N MET A 1 -28.51 -9.89 -35.56
CA MET A 1 -27.54 -10.74 -34.85
C MET A 1 -27.48 -10.23 -33.43
N GLU A 2 -28.18 -10.92 -32.53
CA GLU A 2 -28.25 -10.56 -31.11
C GLU A 2 -27.05 -11.16 -30.38
N GLU A 3 -26.18 -10.30 -29.85
CA GLU A 3 -25.15 -10.69 -28.89
C GLU A 3 -25.84 -10.93 -27.53
N LYS A 4 -25.96 -12.20 -27.15
CA LYS A 4 -26.32 -12.60 -25.78
C LYS A 4 -25.14 -12.27 -24.86
N VAL A 5 -25.27 -11.20 -24.10
CA VAL A 5 -24.38 -10.86 -22.99
C VAL A 5 -24.43 -11.97 -21.94
N GLY A 6 -23.24 -12.38 -21.51
CA GLY A 6 -22.92 -13.58 -20.73
C GLY A 6 -23.76 -13.82 -19.49
N GLY A 7 -24.16 -15.08 -19.31
CA GLY A 7 -24.82 -15.58 -18.12
C GLY A 7 -23.91 -15.59 -16.89
N ASN A 8 -24.41 -15.06 -15.78
CA ASN A 8 -24.28 -15.58 -14.42
C ASN A 8 -22.92 -16.17 -13.96
N GLU A 9 -21.82 -15.40 -14.01
CA GLU A 9 -20.50 -15.79 -13.45
C GLU A 9 -20.29 -15.42 -11.97
N LYS A 10 -21.24 -14.73 -11.31
CA LYS A 10 -21.07 -14.21 -9.93
C LYS A 10 -20.90 -15.28 -8.83
N GLY A 11 -21.05 -16.57 -9.13
CA GLY A 11 -21.03 -17.66 -8.14
C GLY A 11 -19.87 -18.66 -8.25
N LEU A 12 -18.95 -18.49 -9.20
CA LEU A 12 -17.88 -19.46 -9.46
C LEU A 12 -16.53 -19.10 -8.82
N LEU A 13 -16.28 -17.82 -8.51
CA LEU A 13 -15.06 -17.42 -7.82
C LEU A 13 -15.25 -17.61 -6.31
N GLU A 14 -14.57 -18.60 -5.74
CA GLU A 14 -14.63 -18.93 -4.32
C GLU A 14 -13.56 -18.16 -3.54
N ARG A 15 -13.95 -17.74 -2.34
CA ARG A 15 -13.08 -17.13 -1.33
C ARG A 15 -12.83 -18.16 -0.22
N THR A 16 -11.57 -18.45 0.05
CA THR A 16 -11.15 -19.35 1.13
C THR A 16 -10.37 -18.56 2.19
N GLU A 17 -10.78 -18.66 3.45
CA GLU A 17 -9.99 -18.18 4.58
C GLU A 17 -8.93 -19.21 4.95
N LEU A 18 -7.71 -18.75 5.18
CA LEU A 18 -6.61 -19.54 5.70
C LEU A 18 -6.04 -18.82 6.92
N GLN A 19 -5.42 -19.57 7.82
CA GLN A 19 -4.63 -19.00 8.92
C GLN A 19 -3.27 -19.67 8.92
N ILE A 20 -2.23 -18.85 9.06
CA ILE A 20 -0.86 -19.32 9.22
C ILE A 20 -0.34 -18.74 10.53
N GLU A 21 0.27 -19.59 11.34
CA GLU A 21 0.97 -19.17 12.54
C GLU A 21 2.42 -18.87 12.21
N ILE A 22 2.85 -17.64 12.50
CA ILE A 22 4.20 -17.16 12.23
C ILE A 22 4.77 -16.67 13.55
N GLN A 23 5.68 -17.48 14.11
CA GLN A 23 6.13 -17.31 15.49
C GLN A 23 4.90 -17.39 16.41
N ASP A 24 4.55 -16.30 17.08
CA ASP A 24 3.42 -16.23 18.02
C ASP A 24 2.26 -15.37 17.47
N ILE A 25 2.30 -15.02 16.18
CA ILE A 25 1.27 -14.22 15.52
C ILE A 25 0.51 -15.09 14.53
N LYS A 26 -0.80 -15.26 14.75
CA LYS A 26 -1.69 -15.86 13.75
C LYS A 26 -2.03 -14.82 12.70
N VAL A 27 -1.65 -15.09 11.46
CA VAL A 27 -1.92 -14.25 10.31
C VAL A 27 -3.08 -14.84 9.51
N SER A 28 -4.14 -14.06 9.33
CA SER A 28 -5.27 -14.44 8.49
C SER A 28 -4.97 -14.13 7.03
N LEU A 29 -5.28 -15.07 6.15
CA LEU A 29 -5.14 -14.92 4.71
C LEU A 29 -6.48 -15.17 4.02
N VAL A 30 -6.68 -14.52 2.88
CA VAL A 30 -7.79 -14.74 1.96
C VAL A 30 -7.20 -15.20 0.64
N ARG A 31 -7.66 -16.35 0.16
CA ARG A 31 -7.30 -16.89 -1.15
C ARG A 31 -8.51 -16.92 -2.06
N TRP A 32 -8.30 -16.62 -3.34
CA TRP A 32 -9.33 -16.72 -4.37
C TRP A 32 -9.01 -17.85 -5.36
N GLY A 33 -10.05 -18.50 -5.89
CA GLY A 33 -9.94 -19.54 -6.92
C GLY A 33 -11.27 -19.89 -7.57
N TRP A 34 -11.25 -20.43 -8.78
CA TRP A 34 -12.47 -20.88 -9.46
C TRP A 34 -12.92 -22.24 -8.92
N LYS A 35 -14.22 -22.36 -8.63
CA LYS A 35 -14.85 -23.58 -8.13
C LYS A 35 -14.60 -24.74 -9.07
N GLY A 36 -14.14 -25.86 -8.53
CA GLY A 36 -13.93 -27.10 -9.29
C GLY A 36 -12.67 -27.11 -10.16
N GLU A 37 -11.90 -26.02 -10.23
CA GLU A 37 -10.60 -26.01 -10.87
C GLU A 37 -9.50 -26.35 -9.86
N GLN A 38 -8.71 -27.38 -10.17
CA GLN A 38 -7.44 -27.55 -9.47
C GLN A 38 -6.51 -26.40 -9.87
N GLN A 39 -6.12 -25.58 -8.88
CA GLN A 39 -5.12 -24.54 -9.07
C GLN A 39 -3.86 -25.18 -9.64
N GLY A 40 -3.41 -24.66 -10.78
CA GLY A 40 -2.32 -25.28 -11.52
C GLY A 40 -1.02 -25.23 -10.74
N ASP A 41 -0.37 -26.38 -10.60
CA ASP A 41 1.08 -26.45 -10.48
C ASP A 41 1.69 -25.69 -11.69
N GLY A 42 2.46 -24.62 -11.43
CA GLY A 42 3.08 -23.78 -12.45
C GLY A 42 2.45 -22.41 -12.74
N SER A 43 1.38 -22.00 -12.04
CA SER A 43 0.85 -20.63 -12.18
C SER A 43 1.56 -19.61 -11.28
N ASP A 44 1.56 -18.33 -11.70
CA ASP A 44 2.18 -17.28 -10.91
C ASP A 44 1.44 -17.10 -9.56
N LYS A 45 2.23 -16.91 -8.51
CA LYS A 45 1.77 -16.76 -7.13
C LYS A 45 1.83 -15.29 -6.76
N TYR A 46 0.74 -14.69 -6.33
CA TYR A 46 0.64 -13.28 -5.98
C TYR A 46 0.30 -13.15 -4.50
N LEU A 47 1.17 -12.46 -3.76
CA LEU A 47 0.89 -12.03 -2.39
C LEU A 47 0.45 -10.56 -2.42
N LEU A 48 -0.78 -10.31 -1.96
CA LEU A 48 -1.46 -9.01 -1.99
C LEU A 48 -1.43 -8.38 -0.59
N VAL A 49 -0.94 -7.15 -0.48
CA VAL A 49 -0.59 -6.50 0.81
C VAL A 49 -1.27 -5.14 0.92
N HIS A 50 -2.17 -4.99 1.90
CA HIS A 50 -3.06 -3.83 2.02
C HIS A 50 -2.42 -2.60 2.69
N GLY A 51 -3.14 -1.48 2.70
CA GLY A 51 -2.76 -0.22 3.32
C GLY A 51 -2.89 -0.19 4.86
N TRP A 52 -2.42 0.88 5.48
CA TRP A 52 -2.49 1.05 6.93
C TRP A 52 -3.95 1.18 7.42
N LEU A 53 -4.31 0.40 8.44
CA LEU A 53 -5.68 0.31 8.98
C LEU A 53 -6.74 -0.25 8.00
N ASP A 54 -6.30 -0.87 6.91
CA ASP A 54 -7.15 -1.67 6.02
C ASP A 54 -7.10 -3.16 6.44
N ASN A 55 -7.49 -4.04 5.53
CA ASN A 55 -7.45 -5.49 5.66
C ASN A 55 -7.50 -6.13 4.26
N ALA A 56 -7.39 -7.47 4.18
CA ALA A 56 -7.38 -8.23 2.94
C ALA A 56 -8.59 -7.99 2.02
N ALA A 57 -9.72 -7.51 2.57
CA ALA A 57 -10.91 -7.21 1.77
C ALA A 57 -10.69 -6.04 0.80
N SER A 58 -9.65 -5.21 1.00
CA SER A 58 -9.30 -4.14 0.06
C SER A 58 -9.07 -4.63 -1.37
N PHE A 59 -8.71 -5.91 -1.53
CA PHE A 59 -8.44 -6.51 -2.83
C PHE A 59 -9.61 -7.25 -3.47
N GLU A 60 -10.76 -7.40 -2.79
CA GLU A 60 -11.87 -8.21 -3.29
C GLU A 60 -12.34 -7.76 -4.69
N GLY A 61 -12.52 -6.44 -4.86
CA GLY A 61 -12.94 -5.87 -6.15
C GLY A 61 -11.91 -6.14 -7.25
N VAL A 62 -10.65 -5.75 -7.03
CA VAL A 62 -9.60 -5.87 -8.05
C VAL A 62 -9.32 -7.33 -8.39
N VAL A 63 -9.31 -8.24 -7.42
CA VAL A 63 -9.13 -9.68 -7.65
C VAL A 63 -10.26 -10.26 -8.48
N GLY A 64 -11.51 -9.87 -8.20
CA GLY A 64 -12.68 -10.30 -8.97
C GLY A 64 -12.60 -9.96 -10.45
N HIS A 65 -11.95 -8.84 -10.81
CA HIS A 65 -11.65 -8.48 -12.19
C HIS A 65 -10.39 -9.16 -12.73
N LEU A 66 -9.30 -9.22 -11.94
CA LEU A 66 -8.04 -9.85 -12.35
C LEU A 66 -8.25 -11.30 -12.78
N MET A 67 -8.99 -12.09 -11.99
CA MET A 67 -9.23 -13.51 -12.24
C MET A 67 -9.90 -13.81 -13.58
N ARG A 68 -10.55 -12.82 -14.20
CA ARG A 68 -11.17 -12.93 -15.54
C ARG A 68 -10.17 -12.75 -16.68
N HIS A 69 -8.97 -12.26 -16.38
CA HIS A 69 -7.92 -12.09 -17.38
C HIS A 69 -7.08 -13.36 -17.51
N PRO A 70 -6.71 -13.79 -18.74
CA PRO A 70 -5.95 -15.02 -18.96
C PRO A 70 -4.66 -15.19 -18.13
N PRO A 71 -3.84 -14.14 -17.86
CA PRO A 71 -2.64 -14.28 -17.02
C PRO A 71 -2.94 -14.61 -15.55
N PHE A 72 -4.17 -14.40 -15.09
CA PHE A 72 -4.57 -14.57 -13.70
C PHE A 72 -5.56 -15.71 -13.48
N ALA A 73 -6.23 -16.17 -14.54
CA ALA A 73 -7.26 -17.21 -14.46
C ALA A 73 -6.80 -18.47 -13.70
N ARG A 74 -5.51 -18.83 -13.80
CA ARG A 74 -4.92 -19.99 -13.09
C ARG A 74 -4.01 -19.61 -11.93
N SER A 75 -3.75 -18.33 -11.71
CA SER A 75 -2.78 -17.80 -10.74
C SER A 75 -3.30 -17.93 -9.31
N GLN A 76 -2.39 -18.06 -8.35
CA GLN A 76 -2.76 -18.06 -6.92
C GLN A 76 -2.71 -16.64 -6.39
N LEU A 77 -3.86 -16.06 -6.04
CA LEU A 77 -3.92 -14.74 -5.40
C LEU A 77 -4.25 -14.94 -3.92
N VAL A 78 -3.34 -14.50 -3.06
CA VAL A 78 -3.47 -14.57 -1.61
C VAL A 78 -3.28 -13.17 -1.04
N ALA A 79 -4.30 -12.63 -0.38
CA ALA A 79 -4.19 -11.41 0.41
C ALA A 79 -4.03 -11.76 1.88
N LEU A 80 -3.19 -11.03 2.61
CA LEU A 80 -3.06 -11.17 4.06
C LEU A 80 -3.76 -10.02 4.78
N ASP A 81 -4.28 -10.29 5.96
CA ASP A 81 -4.41 -9.25 6.98
C ASP A 81 -3.04 -9.09 7.65
N LEU A 82 -2.43 -7.91 7.56
CA LEU A 82 -1.18 -7.63 8.26
C LEU A 82 -1.35 -7.84 9.78
N PRO A 83 -0.31 -8.26 10.53
CA PRO A 83 -0.34 -8.28 11.99
C PRO A 83 -0.98 -7.01 12.57
N GLY A 84 -1.85 -7.18 13.56
CA GLY A 84 -2.63 -6.09 14.15
C GLY A 84 -3.80 -5.57 13.31
N HIS A 85 -4.08 -6.13 12.13
CA HIS A 85 -5.18 -5.72 11.25
C HIS A 85 -6.18 -6.85 11.01
N GLY A 86 -7.40 -6.50 10.59
CA GLY A 86 -8.42 -7.47 10.18
C GLY A 86 -8.62 -8.59 11.19
N HIS A 87 -8.47 -9.83 10.74
CA HIS A 87 -8.57 -11.04 11.56
C HIS A 87 -7.21 -11.57 12.05
N SER A 88 -6.11 -10.86 11.78
CA SER A 88 -4.78 -11.24 12.28
C SER A 88 -4.59 -10.83 13.74
N SER A 89 -3.77 -11.61 14.45
CA SER A 89 -3.48 -11.37 15.87
C SER A 89 -2.75 -10.06 16.11
N HIS A 90 -2.96 -9.49 17.29
CA HIS A 90 -2.27 -8.29 17.76
C HIS A 90 -0.90 -8.68 18.33
N SER A 91 0.15 -7.93 18.00
CA SER A 91 1.44 -8.04 18.68
C SER A 91 1.44 -7.32 20.04
N ASN A 92 0.52 -6.35 20.24
CA ASN A 92 0.47 -5.45 21.39
C ASN A 92 1.81 -4.72 21.65
N ARG A 93 2.62 -4.54 20.60
CA ARG A 93 3.94 -3.90 20.61
C ARG A 93 4.09 -2.99 19.39
N THR A 94 5.18 -2.25 19.32
CA THR A 94 5.54 -1.45 18.15
C THR A 94 5.58 -2.33 16.88
N TYR A 95 4.95 -1.83 15.81
CA TYR A 95 4.96 -2.47 14.50
C TYR A 95 5.98 -1.79 13.60
N HIS A 96 7.16 -2.37 13.43
CA HIS A 96 8.18 -1.83 12.53
C HIS A 96 7.96 -2.33 11.10
N LEU A 97 8.38 -1.53 10.11
CA LEU A 97 8.31 -1.94 8.69
C LEU A 97 9.09 -3.25 8.43
N VAL A 98 10.20 -3.45 9.13
CA VAL A 98 11.01 -4.68 8.99
C VAL A 98 10.26 -5.92 9.47
N ASP A 99 9.41 -5.80 10.50
CA ASP A 99 8.61 -6.92 11.02
C ASP A 99 7.62 -7.39 9.95
N TYR A 100 7.02 -6.46 9.21
CA TYR A 100 6.15 -6.79 8.08
C TYR A 100 6.93 -7.43 6.93
N VAL A 101 8.11 -6.91 6.56
CA VAL A 101 8.95 -7.53 5.51
C VAL A 101 9.28 -8.98 5.87
N GLN A 102 9.65 -9.23 7.12
CA GLN A 102 9.90 -10.59 7.62
C GLN A 102 8.64 -11.45 7.61
N THR A 103 7.49 -10.88 7.98
CA THR A 103 6.19 -11.58 7.96
C THR A 103 5.85 -12.05 6.54
N LEU A 104 5.97 -11.19 5.52
CA LEU A 104 5.69 -11.56 4.13
C LEU A 104 6.58 -12.72 3.65
N LEU A 105 7.88 -12.68 3.99
CA LEU A 105 8.80 -13.75 3.64
C LEU A 105 8.39 -15.08 4.27
N ARG A 106 8.04 -15.06 5.56
CA ARG A 106 7.60 -16.26 6.30
C ARG A 106 6.25 -16.79 5.81
N ILE A 107 5.32 -15.92 5.39
CA ILE A 107 4.08 -16.34 4.72
C ILE A 107 4.41 -17.08 3.42
N ALA A 108 5.27 -16.49 2.58
CA ALA A 108 5.68 -17.12 1.34
C ALA A 108 6.35 -18.49 1.60
N ASP A 109 7.24 -18.59 2.59
CA ASP A 109 7.86 -19.86 2.97
C ASP A 109 6.82 -20.89 3.47
N ALA A 110 5.88 -20.48 4.32
CA ALA A 110 4.81 -21.34 4.83
C ALA A 110 3.84 -21.82 3.74
N LEU A 111 3.66 -21.04 2.68
CA LEU A 111 2.89 -21.42 1.48
C LEU A 111 3.70 -22.27 0.49
N GLY A 112 5.00 -22.52 0.75
CA GLY A 112 5.89 -23.24 -0.17
C GLY A 112 6.23 -22.42 -1.43
N TRP A 113 6.27 -21.09 -1.33
CA TRP A 113 6.52 -20.18 -2.44
C TRP A 113 7.98 -19.75 -2.47
N THR A 114 8.80 -20.47 -3.22
CA THR A 114 10.21 -20.12 -3.46
C THR A 114 10.35 -18.84 -4.28
N GLU A 115 9.47 -18.61 -5.25
CA GLU A 115 9.37 -17.37 -6.01
C GLU A 115 7.90 -16.93 -6.10
N PHE A 116 7.65 -15.63 -5.99
CA PHE A 116 6.30 -15.07 -6.01
C PHE A 116 6.29 -13.62 -6.55
N CYS A 117 5.10 -13.14 -6.86
CA CYS A 117 4.79 -11.78 -7.26
C CYS A 117 4.19 -11.02 -6.09
N LEU A 118 4.39 -9.70 -6.05
CA LEU A 118 3.87 -8.82 -5.01
C LEU A 118 2.92 -7.80 -5.61
N ILE A 119 1.76 -7.62 -4.97
CA ILE A 119 0.86 -6.49 -5.23
C ILE A 119 0.66 -5.77 -3.91
N GLY A 120 1.13 -4.54 -3.79
CA GLY A 120 1.01 -3.76 -2.56
C GLY A 120 0.24 -2.47 -2.79
N HIS A 121 -0.60 -2.08 -1.82
CA HIS A 121 -1.21 -0.76 -1.77
C HIS A 121 -0.67 0.05 -0.58
N SER A 122 -0.35 1.33 -0.77
CA SER A 122 0.03 2.25 0.31
C SER A 122 1.13 1.71 1.24
N LEU A 123 0.82 1.38 2.50
CA LEU A 123 1.73 0.69 3.43
C LEU A 123 2.22 -0.64 2.87
N GLY A 124 1.33 -1.46 2.31
CA GLY A 124 1.69 -2.71 1.66
C GLY A 124 2.62 -2.52 0.48
N ALA A 125 2.40 -1.47 -0.34
CA ALA A 125 3.34 -1.11 -1.41
C ALA A 125 4.74 -0.79 -0.87
N ASN A 126 4.83 -0.13 0.29
CA ASN A 126 6.10 0.16 0.97
C ASN A 126 6.82 -1.11 1.39
N ILE A 127 6.08 -2.03 2.00
CA ILE A 127 6.61 -3.31 2.49
C ILE A 127 7.08 -4.16 1.29
N CYS A 128 6.27 -4.25 0.23
CA CYS A 128 6.61 -4.97 -1.00
C CYS A 128 7.89 -4.41 -1.64
N LEU A 129 8.01 -3.08 -1.76
CA LEU A 129 9.20 -2.43 -2.28
C LEU A 129 10.46 -2.81 -1.49
N LEU A 130 10.38 -2.80 -0.15
CA LEU A 130 11.51 -3.18 0.71
C LEU A 130 11.87 -4.66 0.53
N LEU A 131 10.90 -5.55 0.45
CA LEU A 131 11.14 -6.99 0.25
C LEU A 131 11.79 -7.26 -1.12
N SER A 132 11.21 -6.75 -2.22
CA SER A 132 11.73 -6.94 -3.57
C SER A 132 13.14 -6.42 -3.78
N SER A 133 13.50 -5.33 -3.10
CA SER A 133 14.84 -4.75 -3.21
C SER A 133 15.88 -5.40 -2.30
N THR A 134 15.43 -6.07 -1.22
CA THR A 134 16.31 -6.73 -0.26
C THR A 134 16.57 -8.19 -0.64
N ILE A 135 15.57 -8.88 -1.20
CA ILE A 135 15.65 -10.29 -1.57
C ILE A 135 15.15 -10.48 -3.01
N PRO A 136 15.86 -9.91 -4.01
CA PRO A 136 15.38 -9.84 -5.40
C PRO A 136 15.10 -11.22 -6.01
N ASN A 137 15.89 -12.25 -5.66
CA ASN A 137 15.74 -13.61 -6.15
C ASN A 137 14.42 -14.30 -5.75
N ARG A 138 13.66 -13.73 -4.81
CA ARG A 138 12.36 -14.28 -4.38
C ARG A 138 11.18 -13.64 -5.11
N VAL A 139 11.38 -12.48 -5.76
CA VAL A 139 10.29 -11.67 -6.31
C VAL A 139 10.33 -11.63 -7.82
N LYS A 140 9.36 -12.27 -8.48
CA LYS A 140 9.24 -12.31 -9.95
C LYS A 140 8.74 -11.01 -10.53
N ARG A 141 7.78 -10.36 -9.88
CA ARG A 141 7.14 -9.10 -10.33
C ARG A 141 6.69 -8.28 -9.13
N LEU A 142 6.74 -6.95 -9.28
CA LEU A 142 6.32 -5.99 -8.25
C LEU A 142 5.28 -5.03 -8.80
N ILE A 143 4.07 -5.04 -8.26
CA ILE A 143 3.02 -4.05 -8.54
C ILE A 143 2.80 -3.19 -7.31
N LEU A 144 2.99 -1.87 -7.45
CA LEU A 144 2.81 -0.87 -6.41
C LEU A 144 1.60 0.00 -6.74
N ILE A 145 0.68 0.13 -5.80
CA ILE A 145 -0.54 0.90 -5.93
C ILE A 145 -0.47 2.09 -4.96
N ASP A 146 -0.44 3.28 -5.54
CA ASP A 146 -0.50 4.58 -4.89
C ASP A 146 0.49 4.76 -3.74
N SER A 147 1.75 4.36 -3.99
CA SER A 147 2.84 4.64 -3.06
C SER A 147 4.19 4.73 -3.77
N LEU A 148 5.05 5.62 -3.27
CA LEU A 148 6.44 5.77 -3.70
C LEU A 148 7.42 5.12 -2.71
N GLY A 149 6.93 4.34 -1.74
CA GLY A 149 7.71 3.73 -0.65
C GLY A 149 7.49 4.43 0.71
N PRO A 150 8.20 4.00 1.77
CA PRO A 150 8.02 4.56 3.12
C PRO A 150 8.14 6.09 3.20
N PHE A 151 7.39 6.69 4.13
CA PHE A 151 7.59 8.10 4.49
C PHE A 151 9.00 8.31 5.04
N THR A 152 9.60 9.45 4.70
CA THR A 152 10.98 9.76 5.08
C THR A 152 11.03 10.90 6.08
N SER A 153 12.12 10.98 6.85
CA SER A 153 12.43 12.14 7.67
C SER A 153 13.87 12.58 7.48
N PHE A 154 14.16 13.82 7.87
CA PHE A 154 15.54 14.28 8.00
C PHE A 154 16.25 13.53 9.13
N SER A 155 17.56 13.32 8.98
CA SER A 155 18.39 12.71 10.02
C SER A 155 18.36 13.52 11.32
N SER A 156 18.28 14.84 11.23
CA SER A 156 18.14 15.75 12.38
C SER A 156 16.86 15.52 13.19
N SER A 157 15.84 14.85 12.63
CA SER A 157 14.61 14.51 13.33
C SER A 157 14.66 13.15 14.03
N ALA A 158 15.76 12.39 13.94
CA ALA A 158 15.86 11.04 14.49
C ALA A 158 15.61 11.01 16.01
N HIS A 159 16.27 11.90 16.76
CA HIS A 159 16.08 12.02 18.21
C HIS A 159 14.61 12.32 18.56
N THR A 160 14.01 13.32 17.92
CA THR A 160 12.62 13.71 18.19
C THR A 160 11.61 12.62 17.79
N ASN A 161 11.87 11.84 16.74
CA ASN A 161 11.01 10.73 16.35
C ASN A 161 11.03 9.62 17.40
N LEU A 162 12.22 9.25 17.90
CA LEU A 162 12.35 8.26 18.96
C LEU A 162 11.69 8.74 20.25
N GLN A 163 11.94 9.99 20.65
CA GLN A 163 11.29 10.59 21.81
C GLN A 163 9.77 10.50 21.73
N LYS A 164 9.17 10.93 20.61
CA LYS A 164 7.72 10.86 20.39
C LYS A 164 7.17 9.45 20.43
N ALA A 165 7.93 8.47 19.93
CA ALA A 165 7.51 7.07 19.96
C ALA A 165 7.51 6.50 21.38
N LEU A 166 8.50 6.86 22.21
CA LEU A 166 8.62 6.42 23.60
C LEU A 166 7.59 7.08 24.53
N GLU A 167 7.26 8.35 24.28
CA GLU A 167 6.24 9.10 25.04
C GLU A 167 4.80 8.69 24.65
N TRP A 168 4.61 8.06 23.49
CA TRP A 168 3.30 7.70 23.00
C TRP A 168 2.72 6.51 23.76
N THR A 169 1.44 6.61 24.11
CA THR A 169 0.65 5.51 24.67
C THR A 169 -0.63 5.31 23.87
N PRO A 170 -1.13 4.06 23.77
CA PRO A 170 -2.38 3.79 23.07
C PRO A 170 -3.56 4.48 23.78
N PRO A 171 -4.55 4.97 23.03
CA PRO A 171 -5.74 5.57 23.63
C PRO A 171 -6.45 4.56 24.54
N PRO A 172 -6.94 4.98 25.72
CA PRO A 172 -7.52 4.06 26.72
C PRO A 172 -8.86 3.47 26.25
N ARG A 173 -9.53 4.12 25.30
CA ARG A 173 -10.79 3.67 24.72
C ARG A 173 -10.70 3.66 23.21
N ARG A 174 -11.19 2.58 22.63
CA ARG A 174 -11.37 2.44 21.18
C ARG A 174 -12.78 2.93 20.81
N PRO A 175 -12.95 3.63 19.66
CA PRO A 175 -14.27 4.05 19.21
C PRO A 175 -15.24 2.86 19.07
N ARG A 176 -16.51 3.13 19.37
CA ARG A 176 -17.62 2.20 19.24
C ARG A 176 -18.67 2.82 18.32
N TYR A 177 -19.34 1.98 17.56
CA TYR A 177 -20.31 2.41 16.54
C TYR A 177 -21.63 1.66 16.74
N PRO A 178 -22.79 2.34 16.67
CA PRO A 178 -24.08 1.67 16.81
C PRO A 178 -24.35 0.62 15.73
N SER A 179 -23.74 0.76 14.56
CA SER A 179 -23.88 -0.18 13.44
C SER A 179 -22.62 -0.24 12.57
N LEU A 180 -22.50 -1.29 11.74
CA LEU A 180 -21.50 -1.34 10.66
C LEU A 180 -21.66 -0.17 9.68
N HIS A 181 -22.89 0.30 9.45
CA HIS A 181 -23.13 1.47 8.61
C HIS A 181 -22.46 2.72 9.17
N ASP A 182 -22.60 2.98 10.47
CA ASP A 182 -21.97 4.13 11.13
C ASP A 182 -20.44 4.04 11.12
N ALA A 183 -19.90 2.84 11.34
CA ALA A 183 -18.47 2.59 11.24
C ALA A 183 -17.94 2.84 9.81
N ALA A 184 -18.64 2.37 8.79
CA ALA A 184 -18.29 2.55 7.38
C ALA A 184 -18.42 4.01 6.94
N LYS A 185 -19.50 4.70 7.33
CA LYS A 185 -19.70 6.13 7.11
C LYS A 185 -18.57 6.94 7.72
N ARG A 186 -18.23 6.65 8.99
CA ARG A 186 -17.09 7.29 9.64
C ARG A 186 -15.79 6.99 8.89
N ARG A 187 -15.53 5.75 8.48
CA ARG A 187 -14.32 5.41 7.70
C ARG A 187 -14.25 6.15 6.37
N SER A 188 -15.37 6.33 5.67
CA SER A 188 -15.46 7.10 4.42
C SER A 188 -15.18 8.59 4.65
N GLU A 189 -15.75 9.19 5.69
CA GLU A 189 -15.59 10.62 6.03
C GLU A 189 -14.26 10.96 6.72
N ALA A 190 -13.64 9.99 7.40
CA ALA A 190 -12.42 10.18 8.21
C ALA A 190 -11.11 10.08 7.42
N ASN A 191 -11.14 9.92 6.10
CA ASN A 191 -9.93 9.61 5.36
C ASN A 191 -8.95 10.78 5.41
N VAL A 192 -7.82 10.50 6.05
CA VAL A 192 -6.71 11.44 6.16
C VAL A 192 -6.08 11.64 4.79
N VAL A 193 -5.97 10.56 3.98
CA VAL A 193 -5.33 10.57 2.66
C VAL A 193 -6.35 10.17 1.59
N GLY A 194 -6.78 11.15 0.79
CA GLY A 194 -7.67 10.94 -0.37
C GLY A 194 -9.13 10.62 -0.02
N THR A 195 -9.91 10.30 -1.06
CA THR A 195 -11.32 9.89 -0.94
C THR A 195 -11.44 8.37 -0.90
N LEU A 196 -12.27 7.85 0.00
CA LEU A 196 -12.77 6.48 -0.02
C LEU A 196 -14.28 6.58 0.01
N ASP A 197 -14.94 6.13 -1.06
CA ASP A 197 -16.40 6.13 -1.10
C ASP A 197 -16.98 5.18 -0.04
N TYR A 198 -18.26 5.38 0.26
CA TYR A 198 -18.94 4.61 1.29
C TYR A 198 -18.98 3.10 0.97
N HIS A 199 -19.11 2.68 -0.30
CA HIS A 199 -19.16 1.26 -0.66
C HIS A 199 -17.81 0.60 -0.41
N SER A 200 -16.71 1.23 -0.82
CA SER A 200 -15.37 0.74 -0.52
C SER A 200 -15.10 0.71 1.00
N ALA A 201 -15.49 1.77 1.72
CA ALA A 201 -15.37 1.80 3.18
C ALA A 201 -16.16 0.68 3.86
N LYS A 202 -17.35 0.35 3.34
CA LYS A 202 -18.19 -0.74 3.83
C LYS A 202 -17.49 -2.10 3.70
N VAL A 203 -16.88 -2.40 2.56
CA VAL A 203 -16.11 -3.64 2.35
C VAL A 203 -15.01 -3.82 3.41
N LEU A 204 -14.23 -2.76 3.67
CA LEU A 204 -13.22 -2.81 4.74
C LEU A 204 -13.84 -2.99 6.12
N THR A 205 -14.98 -2.37 6.37
CA THR A 205 -15.66 -2.39 7.67
C THR A 205 -16.23 -3.77 7.98
N GLU A 206 -16.76 -4.48 6.99
CA GLU A 206 -17.32 -5.82 7.16
C GLU A 206 -16.27 -6.85 7.61
N ARG A 207 -15.02 -6.73 7.15
CA ARG A 207 -13.90 -7.56 7.64
C ARG A 207 -13.20 -6.96 8.87
N GLY A 208 -13.18 -5.64 8.99
CA GLY A 208 -12.35 -4.92 9.96
C GLY A 208 -13.05 -4.58 11.27
N CYS A 209 -14.37 -4.81 11.39
CA CYS A 209 -15.13 -4.57 12.61
C CYS A 209 -15.62 -5.88 13.22
N GLN A 210 -15.61 -5.93 14.54
CA GLN A 210 -16.26 -6.97 15.32
C GLN A 210 -17.44 -6.40 16.07
N LYS A 211 -18.43 -7.25 16.28
CA LYS A 211 -19.57 -6.98 17.15
C LYS A 211 -19.14 -7.11 18.61
N ILE A 212 -19.55 -6.14 19.42
CA ILE A 212 -19.29 -6.07 20.86
C ILE A 212 -20.59 -5.88 21.62
N GLN A 213 -20.60 -6.29 22.89
CA GLN A 213 -21.73 -6.05 23.78
C GLN A 213 -21.89 -4.54 24.01
N SER A 214 -23.10 -4.03 23.80
CA SER A 214 -23.38 -2.61 24.00
C SER A 214 -23.30 -2.21 25.47
N THR A 215 -22.84 -0.99 25.70
CA THR A 215 -22.81 -0.36 27.02
C THR A 215 -23.83 0.78 27.16
N GLU A 216 -24.55 1.15 26.09
CA GLU A 216 -25.37 2.37 26.02
C GLU A 216 -26.80 2.12 25.47
N GLY A 217 -27.43 1.00 25.83
CA GLY A 217 -28.84 0.74 25.50
C GLY A 217 -29.11 0.37 24.03
N HIS A 218 -28.07 0.29 23.19
CA HIS A 218 -28.16 -0.37 21.89
C HIS A 218 -28.21 -1.90 22.09
N LYS A 219 -28.84 -2.63 21.15
CA LYS A 219 -28.81 -4.10 21.20
C LYS A 219 -27.37 -4.62 21.00
N GLU A 220 -26.61 -3.97 20.13
CA GLU A 220 -25.30 -4.39 19.64
C GLU A 220 -24.49 -3.15 19.25
N GLU A 221 -23.16 -3.21 19.43
CA GLU A 221 -22.22 -2.18 18.98
C GLU A 221 -21.11 -2.83 18.15
N TYR A 222 -20.40 -2.02 17.37
CA TYR A 222 -19.30 -2.45 16.52
C TYR A 222 -18.03 -1.68 16.86
N GLN A 223 -16.89 -2.35 16.73
CA GLN A 223 -15.58 -1.75 16.96
C GLN A 223 -14.56 -2.31 15.98
N TRP A 224 -13.69 -1.44 15.47
CA TRP A 224 -12.58 -1.86 14.63
C TRP A 224 -11.63 -2.79 15.39
N THR A 225 -11.24 -3.88 14.74
CA THR A 225 -10.39 -4.93 15.32
C THR A 225 -8.93 -4.53 15.40
N TYR A 226 -8.48 -3.46 14.74
CA TYR A 226 -7.06 -3.14 14.67
C TYR A 226 -6.41 -2.90 16.05
N ASP A 227 -5.13 -3.25 16.17
CA ASP A 227 -4.32 -2.98 17.36
C ASP A 227 -4.02 -1.47 17.48
N PRO A 228 -4.36 -0.80 18.60
CA PRO A 228 -4.05 0.61 18.82
C PRO A 228 -2.57 0.96 18.64
N TRP A 229 -1.66 0.02 18.91
CA TRP A 229 -0.21 0.21 18.73
C TRP A 229 0.20 0.51 17.29
N LEU A 230 -0.66 0.20 16.31
CA LEU A 230 -0.47 0.61 14.90
C LEU A 230 -0.43 2.12 14.70
N LYS A 231 -0.91 2.90 15.68
CA LYS A 231 -0.91 4.37 15.64
C LYS A 231 0.30 5.00 16.33
N GLN A 232 1.19 4.19 16.89
CA GLN A 232 2.44 4.70 17.46
C GLN A 232 3.27 5.38 16.35
N PRO A 233 3.82 6.58 16.59
CA PRO A 233 4.77 7.19 15.68
C PRO A 233 5.97 6.26 15.43
N ALA A 234 6.38 6.09 14.18
CA ALA A 234 7.55 5.28 13.85
C ALA A 234 8.81 5.83 14.56
N PRO A 235 9.47 5.04 15.44
CA PRO A 235 10.65 5.50 16.20
C PRO A 235 11.84 5.78 15.28
N PHE A 236 12.01 4.94 14.25
CA PHE A 236 12.99 5.10 13.20
C PHE A 236 12.29 5.27 11.85
N ARG A 237 12.66 6.33 11.14
CA ARG A 237 12.18 6.60 9.79
C ARG A 237 13.36 6.61 8.83
N PHE A 238 13.11 6.20 7.60
CA PHE A 238 14.13 6.22 6.56
C PHE A 238 14.47 7.66 6.16
N THR A 239 15.72 7.88 5.75
CA THR A 239 16.07 9.09 5.01
C THR A 239 15.66 8.93 3.54
N ALA A 240 15.56 10.04 2.82
CA ALA A 240 15.32 10.01 1.37
C ALA A 240 16.38 9.19 0.62
N GLY A 241 17.65 9.32 1.01
CA GLY A 241 18.75 8.52 0.43
C GLY A 241 18.57 7.03 0.66
N GLY A 242 18.16 6.63 1.88
CA GLY A 242 17.88 5.23 2.20
C GLY A 242 16.74 4.64 1.37
N ILE A 243 15.66 5.37 1.12
CA ILE A 243 14.59 4.85 0.24
C ILE A 243 15.04 4.78 -1.22
N ILE A 244 15.80 5.76 -1.70
CA ILE A 244 16.35 5.72 -3.07
C ILE A 244 17.25 4.51 -3.28
N SER A 245 18.04 4.09 -2.28
CA SER A 245 18.86 2.88 -2.41
C SER A 245 18.02 1.62 -2.59
N PHE A 246 16.90 1.48 -1.86
CA PHE A 246 15.98 0.36 -2.06
C PHE A 246 15.34 0.39 -3.45
N ILE A 247 14.78 1.53 -3.89
CA ILE A 247 14.14 1.63 -5.21
C ILE A 247 15.09 1.22 -6.34
N ARG A 248 16.36 1.65 -6.28
CA ARG A 248 17.37 1.33 -7.32
C ARG A 248 17.75 -0.15 -7.38
N LYS A 249 17.55 -0.88 -6.28
CA LYS A 249 17.88 -2.30 -6.11
C LYS A 249 16.72 -3.24 -6.42
N VAL A 250 15.57 -2.72 -6.85
CA VAL A 250 14.54 -3.56 -7.46
C VAL A 250 15.07 -4.08 -8.81
N GLU A 251 15.13 -5.40 -8.95
CA GLU A 251 15.66 -6.09 -10.13
C GLU A 251 14.55 -6.69 -11.01
N CYS A 252 13.42 -7.07 -10.42
CA CYS A 252 12.29 -7.62 -11.14
C CYS A 252 11.55 -6.55 -11.97
N PRO A 253 10.79 -6.96 -13.02
CA PRO A 253 9.82 -6.09 -13.65
C PRO A 253 8.88 -5.48 -12.61
N ALA A 254 8.66 -4.17 -12.71
CA ALA A 254 7.83 -3.45 -11.75
C ALA A 254 6.86 -2.47 -12.42
N LEU A 255 5.63 -2.43 -11.88
CA LEU A 255 4.56 -1.53 -12.25
C LEU A 255 4.22 -0.63 -11.07
N LEU A 256 4.11 0.67 -11.33
CA LEU A 256 3.64 1.66 -10.36
C LEU A 256 2.37 2.30 -10.89
N ILE A 257 1.25 2.12 -10.20
CA ILE A 257 -0.05 2.72 -10.53
C ILE A 257 -0.33 3.82 -9.51
N LEU A 258 -0.53 5.05 -9.97
CA LEU A 258 -0.80 6.22 -9.13
C LEU A 258 -2.15 6.85 -9.52
N ALA A 259 -2.81 7.50 -8.57
CA ALA A 259 -3.93 8.39 -8.86
C ALA A 259 -3.50 9.86 -8.72
N LYS A 260 -3.92 10.75 -9.63
CA LYS A 260 -3.64 12.18 -9.51
C LYS A 260 -4.24 12.80 -8.25
N ASP A 261 -5.42 12.32 -7.85
CA ASP A 261 -6.13 12.69 -6.63
C ASP A 261 -5.82 11.77 -5.43
N GLY A 262 -4.83 10.88 -5.57
CA GLY A 262 -4.34 9.96 -4.53
C GLY A 262 -3.23 10.56 -3.65
N ILE A 263 -2.24 9.74 -3.28
CA ILE A 263 -1.17 10.10 -2.34
C ILE A 263 -0.31 11.26 -2.84
N LEU A 264 -0.25 11.48 -4.16
CA LEU A 264 0.46 12.61 -4.75
C LEU A 264 -0.18 13.97 -4.43
N ARG A 265 -1.50 13.99 -4.17
CA ARG A 265 -2.26 15.23 -3.89
C ARG A 265 -1.71 15.97 -2.68
N GLU A 266 -1.39 15.26 -1.61
CA GLU A 266 -0.95 15.85 -0.33
C GLU A 266 0.42 16.53 -0.41
N TYR A 267 1.29 16.09 -1.32
CA TYR A 267 2.62 16.66 -1.44
C TYR A 267 2.66 17.98 -2.22
N GLY A 268 1.50 18.46 -2.68
CA GLY A 268 1.42 19.64 -3.55
C GLY A 268 2.32 19.52 -4.77
N VAL A 269 2.67 18.28 -5.15
CA VAL A 269 3.56 17.96 -6.26
C VAL A 269 2.80 18.41 -7.50
N PRO A 270 3.15 19.58 -8.07
CA PRO A 270 2.47 20.04 -9.25
C PRO A 270 2.81 19.03 -10.34
N TRP A 271 1.86 18.83 -11.25
CA TRP A 271 1.97 18.20 -12.56
C TRP A 271 3.40 18.11 -13.15
N VAL A 272 4.22 19.15 -12.94
CA VAL A 272 5.67 19.23 -13.15
C VAL A 272 6.45 17.95 -12.79
N LEU A 273 6.29 17.30 -11.63
CA LEU A 273 7.10 16.09 -11.33
C LEU A 273 6.66 14.86 -12.12
N VAL A 274 5.36 14.76 -12.42
CA VAL A 274 4.81 13.76 -13.32
C VAL A 274 5.32 14.01 -14.73
N SER A 275 5.33 15.27 -15.21
CA SER A 275 5.82 15.65 -16.54
C SER A 275 7.35 15.55 -16.70
N LEU A 276 8.13 15.81 -15.65
CA LEU A 276 9.59 15.68 -15.63
C LEU A 276 10.06 14.24 -15.75
N SER A 277 9.17 13.27 -15.50
CA SER A 277 9.46 11.85 -15.69
C SER A 277 9.55 11.45 -17.17
N PHE A 278 9.17 12.34 -18.10
CA PHE A 278 8.96 12.00 -19.52
C PHE A 278 9.67 12.90 -20.54
N THR A 279 10.52 13.86 -20.15
CA THR A 279 11.26 14.71 -21.10
C THR A 279 12.75 14.86 -20.78
N PRO A 280 13.62 15.08 -21.78
CA PRO A 280 15.07 15.26 -21.59
C PRO A 280 15.48 16.60 -20.93
N LEU A 281 14.54 17.38 -20.39
CA LEU A 281 14.76 18.66 -19.71
C LEU A 281 15.54 18.57 -18.36
N ASN A 282 16.15 17.41 -18.08
CA ASN A 282 16.85 17.09 -16.84
C ASN A 282 18.10 17.94 -16.58
N ILE A 283 18.78 18.40 -17.64
CA ILE A 283 20.04 19.16 -17.52
C ILE A 283 19.77 20.58 -17.02
N VAL A 284 18.76 21.26 -17.57
CA VAL A 284 18.43 22.65 -17.20
C VAL A 284 18.01 22.74 -15.74
N PHE A 285 17.18 21.80 -15.26
CA PHE A 285 16.80 21.76 -13.85
C PHE A 285 17.94 21.35 -12.92
N MET A 286 18.85 20.44 -13.33
CA MET A 286 20.06 20.14 -12.55
C MET A 286 21.00 21.34 -12.45
N VAL A 287 21.08 22.17 -13.49
CA VAL A 287 21.89 23.39 -13.51
C VAL A 287 21.26 24.47 -12.65
N ILE A 288 19.97 24.78 -12.83
CA ILE A 288 19.21 25.69 -11.96
C ILE A 288 19.33 25.23 -10.50
N PHE A 289 19.31 23.93 -10.24
CA PHE A 289 19.47 23.33 -8.92
C PHE A 289 20.87 23.55 -8.31
N LYS A 290 21.96 23.34 -9.08
CA LYS A 290 23.32 23.64 -8.60
C LYS A 290 23.45 25.12 -8.27
N VAL A 291 22.84 25.98 -9.08
CA VAL A 291 22.82 27.43 -8.89
C VAL A 291 22.03 27.81 -7.63
N VAL A 292 20.82 27.29 -7.42
CA VAL A 292 20.02 27.57 -6.21
C VAL A 292 20.72 27.06 -4.95
N LYS A 293 21.31 25.85 -4.97
CA LYS A 293 22.08 25.32 -3.84
C LYS A 293 23.31 26.18 -3.53
N PHE A 294 24.02 26.63 -4.56
CA PHE A 294 25.18 27.51 -4.43
C PHE A 294 24.78 28.89 -3.88
N ILE A 295 23.70 29.47 -4.38
CA ILE A 295 23.14 30.74 -3.87
C ILE A 295 22.72 30.59 -2.40
N CYS A 296 22.09 29.48 -2.00
CA CYS A 296 21.75 29.22 -0.60
C CYS A 296 22.98 29.04 0.31
N LEU A 297 24.13 28.61 -0.23
CA LEU A 297 25.39 28.51 0.52
C LEU A 297 26.10 29.86 0.68
N LEU A 298 25.82 30.81 -0.22
CA LEU A 298 26.42 32.16 -0.22
C LEU A 298 25.61 33.18 0.60
N LEU A 299 24.36 32.87 0.96
CA LEU A 299 23.49 33.77 1.69
C LEU A 299 23.55 33.50 3.20
N PRO A 300 23.65 34.54 4.05
CA PRO A 300 23.60 34.41 5.50
C PRO A 300 22.42 33.57 6.00
N GLY A 301 22.67 32.67 6.96
CA GLY A 301 21.70 31.66 7.43
C GLY A 301 20.37 32.17 7.99
N TRP A 302 20.22 33.49 8.20
CA TRP A 302 18.98 34.13 8.63
C TRP A 302 18.05 34.52 7.47
N ILE A 303 18.54 34.56 6.22
CA ILE A 303 17.77 35.00 5.04
C ILE A 303 16.79 33.93 4.56
N PHE A 304 17.17 32.65 4.62
CA PHE A 304 16.25 31.55 4.41
C PHE A 304 15.76 31.04 5.75
N LYS A 305 14.53 31.41 6.14
CA LYS A 305 13.81 30.72 7.22
C LYS A 305 13.88 29.21 6.93
N ASP A 306 14.26 28.43 7.93
CA ASP A 306 14.38 26.96 7.95
C ASP A 306 13.26 26.25 7.13
N LYS A 307 12.06 26.84 7.11
CA LYS A 307 10.92 26.43 6.30
C LYS A 307 11.17 26.35 4.79
N VAL A 308 11.79 27.36 4.14
CA VAL A 308 12.00 27.36 2.68
C VAL A 308 13.03 26.31 2.28
N TYR A 309 14.13 26.22 3.03
CA TYR A 309 15.15 25.18 2.82
C TYR A 309 14.56 23.78 2.99
N ARG A 310 13.77 23.55 4.06
CA ARG A 310 13.08 22.27 4.27
C ARG A 310 12.12 21.93 3.13
N THR A 311 11.34 22.90 2.65
CA THR A 311 10.43 22.70 1.50
C THR A 311 11.19 22.30 0.25
N VAL A 312 12.27 23.02 -0.09
CA VAL A 312 13.11 22.69 -1.25
C VAL A 312 13.76 21.31 -1.10
N ALA A 313 14.27 20.98 0.09
CA ALA A 313 14.89 19.69 0.37
C ALA A 313 13.88 18.52 0.24
N VAL A 314 12.64 18.70 0.68
CA VAL A 314 11.55 17.72 0.50
C VAL A 314 11.25 17.53 -0.99
N ILE A 315 11.06 18.62 -1.75
CA ILE A 315 10.79 18.55 -3.19
C ILE A 315 11.91 17.79 -3.92
N LEU A 316 13.18 18.09 -3.60
CA LEU A 316 14.34 17.41 -4.18
C LEU A 316 14.42 15.93 -3.83
N ALA A 317 14.10 15.57 -2.59
CA ALA A 317 14.00 14.18 -2.18
C ALA A 317 12.95 13.43 -3.01
N TYR A 318 11.78 14.04 -3.24
CA TYR A 318 10.73 13.47 -4.07
C TYR A 318 11.10 13.38 -5.55
N ILE A 319 11.76 14.40 -6.12
CA ILE A 319 12.28 14.34 -7.51
C ILE A 319 13.23 13.16 -7.68
N LYS A 320 14.24 13.05 -6.79
CA LYS A 320 15.23 11.96 -6.86
C LYS A 320 14.57 10.59 -6.69
N ARG A 321 13.52 10.53 -5.87
CA ARG A 321 12.73 9.34 -5.63
C ARG A 321 11.95 8.93 -6.88
N ILE A 322 11.21 9.85 -7.49
CA ILE A 322 10.48 9.61 -8.76
C ILE A 322 11.47 9.19 -9.85
N TYR A 323 12.63 9.82 -9.94
CA TYR A 323 13.66 9.41 -10.89
C TYR A 323 14.19 7.99 -10.62
N ALA A 324 14.24 7.55 -9.37
CA ALA A 324 14.61 6.17 -9.05
C ALA A 324 13.58 5.16 -9.59
N PHE A 325 12.31 5.56 -9.73
CA PHE A 325 11.25 4.76 -10.37
C PHE A 325 11.33 4.73 -11.90
N ARG A 326 12.32 5.33 -12.57
CA ARG A 326 12.45 5.28 -14.04
C ARG A 326 12.53 3.87 -14.65
N LYS A 327 12.87 2.86 -13.83
CA LYS A 327 12.88 1.44 -14.23
C LYS A 327 11.49 0.79 -14.19
N PHE A 328 10.52 1.44 -13.58
CA PHE A 328 9.16 0.95 -13.40
C PHE A 328 8.33 1.44 -14.59
N GLU A 329 7.42 0.60 -15.07
CA GLU A 329 6.33 1.11 -15.90
C GLU A 329 5.39 1.90 -14.99
N ILE A 330 5.02 3.12 -15.38
CA ILE A 330 4.16 3.99 -14.57
C ILE A 330 2.83 4.17 -15.27
N LYS A 331 1.74 3.92 -14.53
CA LYS A 331 0.35 4.20 -14.94
C LYS A 331 -0.22 5.26 -14.00
N ILE A 332 -0.90 6.24 -14.59
CA ILE A 332 -1.50 7.33 -13.83
C ILE A 332 -2.99 7.36 -14.17
N SER A 333 -3.81 7.13 -13.15
CA SER A 333 -5.25 7.33 -13.21
C SER A 333 -5.56 8.81 -12.96
N GLU A 334 -6.50 9.36 -13.71
CA GLU A 334 -6.99 10.72 -13.53
C GLU A 334 -7.71 10.90 -12.19
N THR A 335 -8.42 9.86 -11.74
CA THR A 335 -9.21 9.83 -10.52
C THR A 335 -9.08 8.48 -9.81
N GLY A 336 -9.65 8.37 -8.60
CA GLY A 336 -9.73 7.12 -7.84
C GLY A 336 -9.21 7.28 -6.41
N GLY A 337 -8.57 8.41 -6.11
CA GLY A 337 -8.08 8.70 -4.77
C GLY A 337 -7.01 7.73 -4.32
N HIS A 338 -6.76 7.72 -3.02
CA HIS A 338 -5.69 6.90 -2.46
C HIS A 338 -5.96 5.39 -2.61
N HIS A 339 -7.23 4.99 -2.66
CA HIS A 339 -7.66 3.59 -2.76
C HIS A 339 -8.16 3.26 -4.17
N LEU A 340 -7.47 3.69 -5.23
CA LEU A 340 -7.89 3.45 -6.61
C LEU A 340 -8.12 1.96 -6.96
N HIS A 341 -7.46 1.03 -6.27
CA HIS A 341 -7.71 -0.41 -6.45
C HIS A 341 -9.09 -0.86 -5.95
N MET A 342 -9.75 -0.06 -5.12
CA MET A 342 -11.11 -0.27 -4.65
C MET A 342 -12.11 0.55 -5.45
N THR A 343 -11.83 1.85 -5.65
CA THR A 343 -12.75 2.79 -6.30
C THR A 343 -12.76 2.67 -7.83
N GLN A 344 -11.68 2.15 -8.41
CA GLN A 344 -11.46 1.96 -9.85
C GLN A 344 -10.95 0.53 -10.14
N ALA A 345 -11.49 -0.45 -9.41
CA ALA A 345 -11.01 -1.83 -9.39
C ALA A 345 -10.85 -2.46 -10.77
N GLU A 346 -11.81 -2.27 -11.68
CA GLU A 346 -11.75 -2.80 -13.05
C GLU A 346 -10.59 -2.19 -13.86
N THR A 347 -10.45 -0.86 -13.81
CA THR A 347 -9.38 -0.15 -14.51
C THR A 347 -8.01 -0.59 -14.01
N VAL A 348 -7.84 -0.68 -12.68
CA VAL A 348 -6.60 -1.14 -12.06
C VAL A 348 -6.30 -2.59 -12.43
N ALA A 349 -7.29 -3.48 -12.38
CA ALA A 349 -7.13 -4.88 -12.78
C ALA A 349 -6.70 -5.00 -14.25
N ARG A 350 -7.34 -4.24 -15.15
CA ARG A 350 -7.00 -4.20 -16.57
C ARG A 350 -5.57 -3.72 -16.80
N ASP A 351 -5.14 -2.66 -16.12
CA ASP A 351 -3.76 -2.15 -16.24
C ASP A 351 -2.73 -3.17 -15.78
N ILE A 352 -3.00 -3.84 -14.65
CA ILE A 352 -2.15 -4.93 -14.15
C ILE A 352 -2.12 -6.09 -15.15
N ALA A 353 -3.27 -6.55 -15.65
CA ALA A 353 -3.36 -7.67 -16.59
C ALA A 353 -2.66 -7.39 -17.93
N ASN A 354 -2.85 -6.19 -18.48
CA ASN A 354 -2.17 -5.76 -19.69
C ASN A 354 -0.66 -5.69 -19.48
N TRP A 355 -0.21 -5.19 -18.32
CA TRP A 355 1.21 -5.13 -17.99
C TRP A 355 1.80 -6.53 -17.83
N VAL A 356 1.20 -7.41 -17.02
CA VAL A 356 1.68 -8.79 -16.81
C VAL A 356 1.79 -9.55 -18.13
N SER A 357 0.86 -9.34 -19.07
CA SER A 357 0.88 -9.99 -20.38
C SER A 357 2.11 -9.66 -21.23
N LYS A 358 2.82 -8.55 -20.95
CA LYS A 358 4.07 -8.18 -21.64
C LYS A 358 5.29 -8.95 -21.15
N TYR A 359 5.22 -9.56 -19.96
CA TYR A 359 6.34 -10.22 -19.29
C TYR A 359 6.07 -11.72 -19.08
N LYS A 360 5.43 -12.35 -20.08
CA LYS A 360 5.20 -13.81 -20.10
C LYS A 360 6.46 -14.59 -20.41
#